data_AF-A0A354MDB3-F1
#
_entry.id   AF-A0A354MDB3-F1
#
_cell.length_a   1.000
_cell.length_b   1.000
_cell.length_c   1.000
_cell.angle_alpha   90.00
_cell.angle_beta   90.00
_cell.angle_gamma   90.00
#
_symmetry.space_group_name_H-M   'P 1'
#
loop_
_entity.id
_entity.type
_entity.pdbx_description
1 polymer ?
#
loop_
_entity_poly.entity_id
_entity_poly.type
_entity_poly.pdbx_seq_one_letter_code
_entity_poly.pdbx_strand_id
1 'polypeptide(L)'
;MQIDNIEEMKILLIEIEEVFTNLDDVKKDIENKICIKEAEQEDYLHELELAKLNGIEIMKVSNALIKTRKERRILKNKLELINTLKGYTDKYITKGIIADTKQAIQNINTLKSNQEAKEYTPRVVKGLKCAKKKKEE
;
A
#
# COMPACT_ATOMS: atom_id res chain seq x y z
N MET A 1 2.97 14.92 -11.68
CA MET A 1 1.92 14.08 -12.27
C MET A 1 1.50 14.67 -13.60
N GLN A 2 2.06 14.12 -14.66
CA GLN A 2 1.72 14.39 -16.05
C GLN A 2 0.76 13.30 -16.50
N ILE A 3 -0.48 13.68 -16.81
CA ILE A 3 -1.55 12.73 -17.16
C ILE A 3 -1.28 12.07 -18.52
N ASP A 4 -0.49 12.71 -19.37
CA ASP A 4 -0.02 12.24 -20.67
C ASP A 4 1.23 11.35 -20.60
N ASN A 5 1.78 11.13 -19.40
CA ASN A 5 2.88 10.19 -19.19
C ASN A 5 2.36 8.81 -18.78
N ILE A 6 2.63 7.81 -19.63
CA ILE A 6 2.21 6.43 -19.44
C ILE A 6 2.74 5.82 -18.13
N GLU A 7 3.99 6.10 -17.77
CA GLU A 7 4.61 5.52 -16.58
C GLU A 7 4.06 6.17 -15.30
N GLU A 8 3.90 7.49 -15.28
CA GLU A 8 3.33 8.20 -14.13
C GLU A 8 1.88 7.78 -13.86
N MET A 9 1.05 7.68 -14.90
CA MET A 9 -0.34 7.23 -14.73
C MET A 9 -0.44 5.77 -14.31
N LYS A 10 0.47 4.91 -14.78
CA LYS A 10 0.54 3.52 -14.34
C LYS A 10 0.86 3.42 -12.85
N ILE A 11 1.86 4.16 -12.37
CA ILE A 11 2.24 4.20 -10.95
C ILE A 11 1.04 4.63 -10.09
N LEU A 12 0.37 5.71 -10.47
CA LEU A 12 -0.81 6.19 -9.75
C LEU A 12 -1.90 5.11 -9.63
N LEU A 13 -2.22 4.41 -10.71
CA LEU A 13 -3.26 3.38 -10.67
C LEU A 13 -2.86 2.18 -9.81
N ILE A 14 -1.57 1.84 -9.74
CA ILE A 14 -1.05 0.80 -8.84
C ILE A 14 -1.20 1.27 -7.38
N GLU A 15 -0.79 2.49 -7.05
CA GLU A 15 -0.95 3.04 -5.70
C GLU A 15 -2.43 3.08 -5.28
N ILE A 16 -3.32 3.45 -6.20
CA ILE A 16 -4.77 3.43 -5.97
C ILE A 16 -5.25 2.00 -5.70
N GLU A 17 -4.83 1.02 -6.49
CA GLU A 17 -5.19 -0.38 -6.27
C GLU A 17 -4.73 -0.87 -4.89
N GLU A 18 -3.46 -0.61 -4.53
CA GLU A 18 -2.88 -1.01 -3.25
C GLU A 18 -3.63 -0.40 -2.06
N VAL A 19 -4.04 0.87 -2.15
CA VAL A 19 -4.83 1.54 -1.11
C VAL A 19 -6.15 0.79 -0.87
N PHE A 20 -6.79 0.29 -1.92
CA PHE A 20 -8.07 -0.40 -1.79
C PHE A 20 -7.93 -1.87 -1.39
N THR A 21 -6.85 -2.55 -1.77
CA THR A 21 -6.67 -3.98 -1.47
C THR A 21 -6.01 -4.23 -0.12
N ASN A 22 -5.07 -3.39 0.28
CA ASN A 22 -4.19 -3.69 1.42
C ASN A 22 -4.70 -3.10 2.75
N LEU A 23 -5.73 -2.24 2.71
CA LEU A 23 -6.18 -1.50 3.88
C LEU A 23 -6.68 -2.41 5.01
N ASP A 24 -7.38 -3.49 4.68
CA ASP A 24 -7.89 -4.45 5.66
C ASP A 24 -6.77 -5.29 6.30
N ASP A 25 -5.78 -5.71 5.50
CA ASP A 25 -4.62 -6.44 6.02
C ASP A 25 -3.76 -5.54 6.92
N VAL A 26 -3.52 -4.30 6.51
CA VAL A 26 -2.81 -3.30 7.32
C VAL A 26 -3.57 -2.99 8.61
N LYS A 27 -4.90 -2.87 8.54
CA LYS A 27 -5.74 -2.68 9.73
C LYS A 27 -5.54 -3.83 10.73
N LYS A 28 -5.66 -5.07 10.27
CA LYS A 28 -5.53 -6.26 11.09
C LYS A 28 -4.15 -6.39 11.73
N ASP A 29 -3.09 -6.08 10.98
CA ASP A 29 -1.72 -6.05 11.50
C ASP A 29 -1.54 -5.00 12.61
N ILE A 30 -2.09 -3.79 12.42
CA ILE A 30 -2.03 -2.72 13.44
C ILE A 30 -2.82 -3.13 14.70
N GLU A 31 -4.01 -3.70 14.55
CA GLU A 31 -4.83 -4.19 15.66
C GLU A 31 -4.09 -5.28 16.47
N ASN A 32 -3.47 -6.24 15.79
CA ASN A 32 -2.64 -7.26 16.45
C ASN A 32 -1.46 -6.64 17.21
N LYS A 33 -0.76 -5.68 16.60
CA LYS A 33 0.34 -4.95 17.27
C LYS A 33 -0.13 -4.18 18.49
N ILE A 34 -1.32 -3.58 18.44
CA ILE A 34 -1.92 -2.90 19.60
C ILE A 34 -2.20 -3.92 20.71
N CYS A 35 -2.79 -5.07 20.39
CA CYS A 35 -3.07 -6.14 21.36
C CYS A 35 -1.79 -6.59 22.08
N ILE A 36 -0.70 -6.82 21.33
CA ILE A 36 0.61 -7.17 21.90
C ILE A 36 1.09 -6.06 22.84
N LYS A 37 0.99 -4.79 22.43
CA LYS A 37 1.42 -3.65 23.25
C LYS A 37 0.52 -3.38 24.46
N GLU A 38 -0.70 -3.91 24.48
CA GLU A 38 -1.59 -3.88 25.64
C GLU A 38 -1.20 -4.99 26.62
N ALA A 39 -0.93 -6.21 26.14
CA ALA A 39 -0.37 -7.29 26.96
C ALA A 39 0.98 -6.92 27.60
N GLU A 40 1.92 -6.34 26.82
CA GLU A 40 3.20 -5.86 27.37
C GLU A 40 3.01 -4.85 28.52
N GLN A 41 1.97 -4.01 28.46
CA GLN A 41 1.71 -3.05 29.55
C GLN A 41 1.19 -3.75 30.80
N GLU A 42 0.33 -4.75 30.64
CA GLU A 42 -0.15 -5.58 31.75
C GLU A 42 1.02 -6.31 32.40
N ASP A 43 1.91 -6.92 31.60
CA ASP A 43 3.11 -7.59 32.11
C ASP A 43 3.99 -6.65 32.95
N TYR A 44 4.27 -5.44 32.46
CA TYR A 44 5.06 -4.47 33.24
C TYR A 44 4.34 -3.98 34.50
N LEU A 45 3.00 -3.88 34.48
CA LEU A 45 2.23 -3.51 35.67
C LEU A 45 2.25 -4.64 36.71
N HIS A 46 2.11 -5.90 36.27
CA HIS A 46 2.23 -7.05 37.15
C HIS A 46 3.63 -7.20 37.72
N GLU A 47 4.68 -6.93 36.93
CA GLU A 47 6.05 -6.90 37.42
C GLU A 47 6.23 -5.83 38.51
N LEU A 48 5.66 -4.63 38.32
CA LEU A 48 5.70 -3.57 39.34
C LEU A 48 4.89 -3.91 40.61
N GLU A 49 3.81 -4.70 40.48
CA GLU A 49 2.91 -5.07 41.58
C GLU A 49 3.43 -6.26 42.39
N LEU A 50 3.89 -7.31 41.70
CA LEU A 50 4.17 -8.61 42.29
C LEU A 50 5.66 -8.82 42.56
N ALA A 51 6.55 -8.24 41.75
CA ALA A 51 7.98 -8.40 41.97
C ALA A 51 8.47 -7.47 43.08
N LYS A 52 9.31 -8.01 43.98
CA LYS A 52 9.96 -7.24 45.05
C LYS A 52 11.16 -6.45 44.52
N LEU A 53 10.88 -5.55 43.57
CA LEU A 53 11.89 -4.77 42.86
C LEU A 53 12.55 -3.74 43.78
N ASN A 54 13.85 -3.52 43.57
CA ASN A 54 14.56 -2.38 44.15
C ASN A 54 14.32 -1.09 43.34
N GLY A 55 14.74 0.07 43.86
CA GLY A 55 14.47 1.37 43.23
C GLY A 55 15.01 1.52 41.80
N ILE A 56 16.14 0.90 41.47
CA ILE A 56 16.73 0.93 40.11
C ILE A 56 15.88 0.08 39.17
N GLU A 57 15.44 -1.09 39.62
CA GLU A 57 14.59 -2.00 38.85
C GLU A 57 13.21 -1.37 38.59
N ILE A 58 12.60 -0.75 39.61
CA ILE A 58 11.34 0.00 39.45
C ILE A 58 11.48 1.08 38.37
N MET A 59 12.57 1.85 38.41
CA MET A 59 12.82 2.89 37.42
C MET A 59 12.95 2.30 36.00
N LYS A 60 13.64 1.17 35.86
CA LYS A 60 13.81 0.47 34.58
C LYS A 60 12.46 -0.01 34.02
N VAL A 61 11.65 -0.69 34.83
CA VAL A 61 10.33 -1.20 34.42
C VAL A 61 9.37 -0.05 34.11
N SER A 62 9.38 1.01 34.92
CA SER A 62 8.57 2.22 34.69
C SER A 62 8.92 2.90 33.36
N ASN A 63 10.21 3.01 33.03
CA ASN A 63 10.65 3.57 31.74
C ASN A 63 10.23 2.69 30.55
N ALA A 64 10.31 1.37 30.69
CA ALA A 64 9.83 0.43 29.67
C ALA A 64 8.31 0.57 29.46
N LEU A 65 7.53 0.64 30.54
CA LEU A 65 6.08 0.86 30.50
C LEU A 65 5.72 2.17 29.79
N ILE A 66 6.42 3.28 30.11
CA ILE A 66 6.22 4.57 29.43
C ILE A 66 6.51 4.47 27.94
N LYS A 67 7.59 3.79 27.56
CA LYS A 67 7.96 3.56 26.15
C LYS A 67 6.88 2.76 25.42
N THR A 68 6.46 1.62 25.97
CA THR A 68 5.40 0.78 25.38
C THR A 68 4.08 1.56 25.24
N ARG A 69 3.72 2.40 26.21
CA ARG A 69 2.53 3.28 26.12
C ARG A 69 2.62 4.28 24.97
N LYS A 70 3.80 4.86 24.73
CA LYS A 70 4.05 5.77 23.59
C LYS A 70 3.95 5.03 22.26
N GLU A 71 4.56 3.85 22.16
CA GLU A 71 4.47 2.99 20.96
C GLU A 71 3.02 2.60 20.65
N ARG A 72 2.26 2.17 21.66
CA ARG A 72 0.83 1.88 21.50
C ARG A 72 0.05 3.09 20.98
N ARG A 73 0.35 4.30 21.49
CA ARG A 73 -0.32 5.53 21.04
C ARG A 73 -0.04 5.80 19.55
N ILE A 74 1.20 5.63 19.10
CA ILE A 74 1.54 5.77 17.68
C ILE A 74 0.74 4.78 16.83
N LEU A 75 0.60 3.52 17.28
CA LEU A 75 -0.20 2.52 16.59
C LEU A 75 -1.70 2.88 16.55
N LYS A 76 -2.27 3.39 17.66
CA LYS A 76 -3.67 3.87 17.67
C LYS A 76 -3.89 5.05 16.72
N ASN A 77 -2.95 5.99 16.64
CA ASN A 77 -3.03 7.08 15.68
C ASN A 77 -3.01 6.57 14.22
N LYS A 78 -2.22 5.53 13.93
CA LYS A 78 -2.23 4.89 12.60
C LYS A 78 -3.56 4.19 12.33
N LEU A 79 -4.11 3.47 13.31
CA LEU A 79 -5.41 2.81 13.19
C LEU A 79 -6.55 3.82 12.94
N GLU A 80 -6.49 4.99 13.56
CA GLU A 80 -7.45 6.07 13.37
C GLU A 80 -7.46 6.57 11.91
N LEU A 81 -6.27 6.76 11.32
CA LEU A 81 -6.15 7.09 9.88
C LEU A 81 -6.77 6.01 9.01
N ILE A 82 -6.44 4.74 9.27
CA ILE A 82 -6.97 3.60 8.49
C ILE A 82 -8.50 3.52 8.60
N ASN A 83 -9.07 3.67 9.80
CA ASN A 83 -10.52 3.66 9.98
C ASN A 83 -11.20 4.87 9.30
N THR A 84 -10.55 6.03 9.27
CA THR A 84 -11.03 7.21 8.53
C THR A 84 -11.11 6.94 7.02
N LEU A 85 -10.12 6.21 6.48
CA LEU A 85 -10.07 5.85 5.07
C LEU A 85 -10.98 4.66 4.72
N LYS A 86 -11.39 3.84 5.70
CA LYS A 86 -12.18 2.63 5.45
C LYS A 86 -13.53 2.92 4.79
N GLY A 87 -14.27 3.92 5.27
CA GLY A 87 -15.56 4.29 4.67
C GLY A 87 -15.44 4.77 3.22
N TYR A 88 -14.33 5.44 2.89
CA TYR A 88 -14.01 5.81 1.52
C TYR A 88 -13.67 4.57 0.70
N THR A 89 -12.75 3.73 1.16
CA THR A 89 -12.30 2.55 0.42
C THR A 89 -13.43 1.56 0.17
N ASP A 90 -14.14 1.12 1.20
CA ASP A 90 -15.26 0.15 1.12
C ASP A 90 -16.32 0.55 0.07
N LYS A 91 -16.61 1.85 -0.05
CA LYS A 91 -17.56 2.39 -1.04
C LYS A 91 -17.08 2.17 -2.48
N TYR A 92 -15.79 2.33 -2.73
CA TYR A 92 -15.21 2.21 -4.07
C TYR A 92 -14.97 0.74 -4.45
N ILE A 93 -14.69 -0.12 -3.45
CA ILE A 93 -14.74 -1.58 -3.62
C ILE A 93 -16.12 -2.01 -4.11
N THR A 94 -17.17 -1.59 -3.40
CA THR A 94 -18.57 -1.96 -3.72
C THR A 94 -19.00 -1.49 -5.11
N LYS A 95 -18.46 -0.35 -5.57
CA LYS A 95 -18.74 0.20 -6.90
C LYS A 95 -17.99 -0.49 -8.03
N GLY A 96 -17.14 -1.48 -7.75
CA GLY A 96 -16.35 -2.18 -8.77
C GLY A 96 -15.13 -1.41 -9.26
N ILE A 97 -14.78 -0.28 -8.62
CA ILE A 97 -13.70 0.60 -9.09
C ILE A 97 -12.35 -0.11 -9.04
N ILE A 98 -12.12 -1.03 -8.09
CA ILE A 98 -10.91 -1.86 -8.07
C ILE A 98 -10.77 -2.66 -9.38
N ALA A 99 -11.86 -3.28 -9.85
CA ALA A 99 -11.82 -4.11 -11.05
C ALA A 99 -11.51 -3.26 -12.29
N ASP A 100 -12.13 -2.08 -12.38
CA ASP A 100 -11.88 -1.12 -13.45
C ASP A 100 -10.43 -0.60 -13.41
N THR A 101 -9.89 -0.29 -12.22
CA THR A 101 -8.49 0.11 -12.03
C THR A 101 -7.54 -0.99 -12.51
N LYS A 102 -7.78 -2.26 -12.15
CA LYS A 102 -6.99 -3.40 -12.62
C LYS A 102 -7.02 -3.55 -14.14
N GLN A 103 -8.20 -3.40 -14.74
CA GLN A 103 -8.35 -3.44 -16.19
C GLN A 103 -7.61 -2.28 -16.86
N ALA A 104 -7.68 -1.08 -16.30
CA ALA A 104 -6.95 0.08 -16.80
C ALA A 104 -5.43 -0.13 -16.79
N ILE A 105 -4.88 -0.72 -15.71
CA ILE A 105 -3.45 -1.07 -15.62
C ILE A 105 -3.07 -2.05 -16.75
N GLN A 106 -3.89 -3.08 -16.99
CA GLN A 106 -3.64 -4.03 -18.09
C GLN A 106 -3.69 -3.34 -19.45
N ASN A 107 -4.68 -2.48 -19.68
CA ASN A 107 -4.82 -1.71 -20.92
C ASN A 107 -3.61 -0.81 -21.17
N ILE A 108 -3.06 -0.19 -20.12
CA ILE A 108 -1.83 0.61 -20.21
C ILE A 108 -0.63 -0.25 -20.60
N ASN A 109 -0.49 -1.44 -20.01
CA ASN A 109 0.59 -2.36 -20.41
C ASN A 109 0.47 -2.76 -21.89
N THR A 110 -0.73 -3.10 -22.35
CA THR A 110 -0.97 -3.41 -23.77
C THR A 110 -0.66 -2.21 -24.66
N LEU A 111 -1.06 -0.99 -24.28
CA LEU A 111 -0.73 0.23 -25.00
C LEU A 111 0.77 0.43 -25.12
N LYS A 112 1.52 0.26 -24.02
CA LYS A 112 2.98 0.37 -24.00
C LYS A 112 3.62 -0.63 -24.96
N SER A 113 3.24 -1.91 -24.88
CA SER A 113 3.72 -2.95 -25.80
C SER A 113 3.39 -2.64 -27.26
N ASN A 114 2.21 -2.11 -27.55
CA ASN A 114 1.83 -1.71 -28.91
C ASN A 114 2.64 -0.52 -29.44
N GLN A 115 3.00 0.42 -28.56
CA GLN A 115 3.86 1.56 -28.91
C GLN A 115 5.31 1.14 -29.14
N GLU A 116 5.79 0.14 -28.39
CA GLU A 116 7.14 -0.44 -28.56
C GLU A 116 7.23 -1.33 -29.80
N ALA A 117 6.20 -2.14 -30.08
CA ALA A 117 6.10 -3.02 -31.23
C ALA A 117 5.55 -2.33 -32.50
N LYS A 118 5.59 -1.00 -32.55
CA LYS A 118 4.89 -0.21 -33.57
C LYS A 118 5.50 -0.42 -34.95
N GLU A 119 4.79 -1.12 -35.82
CA GLU A 119 5.19 -1.35 -37.21
C GLU A 119 4.59 -0.29 -38.13
N TYR A 120 5.39 0.21 -39.08
CA TYR A 120 4.95 1.25 -40.01
C TYR A 120 4.67 0.66 -41.40
N THR A 121 3.52 1.00 -41.98
CA THR A 121 3.24 0.70 -43.40
C THR A 121 3.16 2.02 -44.16
N PRO A 122 4.16 2.35 -45.00
CA PRO A 122 4.18 3.58 -45.76
C PRO A 122 3.01 3.67 -46.72
N ARG A 123 2.32 4.82 -46.74
CA ARG A 123 1.22 5.08 -47.67
C ARG A 123 1.67 5.79 -48.95
N VAL A 124 2.76 6.58 -48.88
CA VAL A 124 3.20 7.49 -49.96
C VAL A 124 4.68 7.29 -50.28
N VAL A 125 5.56 7.36 -49.28
CA VAL A 125 7.02 7.26 -49.47
C VAL A 125 7.46 5.79 -49.54
N LYS A 126 8.09 5.39 -50.65
CA LYS A 126 8.62 4.02 -50.87
C LYS A 126 10.05 3.88 -50.35
N GLY A 127 10.50 2.64 -50.09
CA GLY A 127 11.90 2.33 -49.72
C GLY A 127 12.30 2.67 -48.28
N LEU A 128 11.35 2.97 -47.39
CA LEU A 128 11.64 3.25 -45.99
C LEU A 128 12.10 1.98 -45.25
N LYS A 129 13.21 2.08 -44.52
CA LYS A 129 13.76 0.98 -43.72
C LYS A 129 12.83 0.52 -42.59
N CYS A 130 11.99 1.42 -42.08
CA CYS A 130 10.98 1.14 -41.06
C CYS A 130 9.68 0.53 -41.61
N ALA A 131 9.55 0.40 -42.94
CA ALA A 131 8.38 -0.19 -43.57
C ALA A 131 8.28 -1.69 -43.25
N LYS A 132 7.10 -2.13 -42.85
CA LYS A 132 6.78 -3.54 -42.62
C LYS A 132 7.06 -4.33 -43.91
N LYS A 133 8.00 -5.27 -43.86
CA LYS A 133 8.31 -6.15 -45.00
C LYS A 133 7.14 -7.12 -45.18
N LYS A 134 6.51 -7.15 -46.36
CA LYS A 134 5.54 -8.20 -46.68
C LYS A 134 6.26 -9.54 -46.59
N LYS A 135 5.69 -10.50 -45.85
CA LYS A 135 6.12 -11.91 -45.97
C LYS A 135 5.73 -12.36 -47.38
N GLU A 136 6.73 -12.79 -48.14
CA GLU A 136 6.53 -13.48 -49.41
C GLU A 136 6.02 -14.89 -49.05
N GLU A 137 4.80 -15.23 -49.50
CA GLU A 137 4.28 -16.60 -49.58
C GLU A 137 4.63 -17.19 -50.94
#